data_AF-A0A941ZPM5-F1
#
_entry.id   AF-A0A941ZPM5-F1
#
_cell.length_a   1.000
_cell.length_b   1.000
_cell.length_c   1.000
_cell.angle_alpha   90.00
_cell.angle_beta   90.00
_cell.angle_gamma   90.00
#
_symmetry.space_group_name_H-M   'P 1'
#
loop_
_entity.id
_entity.type
_entity.pdbx_description
1 polymer ?
#
loop_
_entity_poly.entity_id
_entity_poly.type
_entity_poly.pdbx_seq_one_letter_code
_entity_poly.pdbx_strand_id
1 'polypeptide(L)'
;IGHGAVILLLAAALYQRLGRMAWVGIAAGAASMLFGLFYGSIFGYEDILSPLWPSPLHDPIRVLTLAVGFGVGFIVFTLLVNARNKFIAGHVGEALFDSTGIAGLVFYLGAVGSVVSLAGAADLAKPAGVLAGLGIVTIAAFKWIEAKAGLGERILVTAIETLETGINLFSNTLSFMRVAAFSLNHVALALAIFTLANGLEAAGHWFTIVLGNIVIIVLEGGIVAIQALRLMYYEGFSRFFSGDGTEFVPLRLSSQAAKV
;
A
#
# COMPACT_ATOMS: atom_id res chain seq x y z
N ILE A 1 0.04 2.66 20.01
CA ILE A 1 1.20 3.47 20.50
C ILE A 1 2.30 2.60 21.09
N GLY A 2 1.99 1.75 22.07
CA GLY A 2 2.96 0.93 22.81
C GLY A 2 3.96 0.13 21.96
N HIS A 3 3.46 -0.73 21.07
CA HIS A 3 4.30 -1.52 20.15
C HIS A 3 5.21 -0.64 19.28
N GLY A 4 4.70 0.48 18.75
CA GLY A 4 5.46 1.42 17.94
C GLY A 4 6.60 2.11 18.71
N ALA A 5 6.38 2.43 19.99
CA ALA A 5 7.41 3.00 20.85
C ALA A 5 8.54 1.99 21.13
N VAL A 6 8.22 0.71 21.35
CA VAL A 6 9.22 -0.35 21.54
C VAL A 6 10.06 -0.53 20.28
N ILE A 7 9.44 -0.55 19.10
CA ILE A 7 10.15 -0.65 17.82
C ILE A 7 11.05 0.57 17.59
N LEU A 8 10.56 1.79 17.88
CA LEU A 8 11.35 3.02 17.74
C LEU A 8 12.56 3.00 18.68
N LEU A 9 12.37 2.65 19.96
CA LEU A 9 13.44 2.60 20.94
C LEU A 9 14.49 1.53 20.61
N LEU A 10 14.06 0.35 20.15
CA LEU A 10 14.97 -0.70 19.67
C LEU A 10 15.76 -0.24 18.45
N ALA A 11 15.10 0.41 17.48
CA ALA A 11 15.76 0.91 16.28
C ALA A 11 16.76 2.04 16.59
N ALA A 12 16.44 2.92 17.55
CA ALA A 12 17.35 3.96 18.03
C ALA A 12 18.54 3.38 18.81
N ALA A 13 18.30 2.39 19.68
CA ALA A 13 19.36 1.73 20.45
C ALA A 13 20.34 0.94 19.56
N LEU A 14 19.84 0.34 18.47
CA LEU A 14 20.65 -0.43 17.52
C LEU A 14 21.16 0.40 16.33
N TYR A 15 21.03 1.73 16.36
CA TYR A 15 21.43 2.61 15.26
C TYR A 15 22.90 2.40 14.83
N GLN A 16 23.80 2.21 15.80
CA GLN A 16 25.23 1.98 15.54
C GLN A 16 25.53 0.61 14.90
N ARG A 17 24.66 -0.40 15.06
CA ARG A 17 24.86 -1.75 14.48
C ARG A 17 24.11 -1.96 13.16
N LEU A 18 22.96 -1.30 12.96
CA LEU A 18 22.11 -1.48 11.77
C LEU A 18 22.36 -0.44 10.66
N GLY A 19 23.12 0.62 10.92
CA GLY A 19 23.42 1.65 9.92
C GLY A 19 22.17 2.24 9.27
N ARG A 20 22.09 2.25 7.93
CA ARG A 20 20.94 2.80 7.18
C ARG A 20 19.60 2.09 7.44
N MET A 21 19.61 0.82 7.85
CA MET A 21 18.37 0.08 8.14
C MET A 21 17.67 0.56 9.41
N ALA A 22 18.42 1.15 10.36
CA ALA A 22 17.85 1.71 11.58
C ALA A 22 16.87 2.86 11.28
N TRP A 23 17.11 3.62 10.20
CA TRP A 23 16.19 4.68 9.78
C TRP A 23 14.81 4.16 9.39
N VAL A 24 14.75 3.00 8.72
CA VAL A 24 13.48 2.35 8.35
C VAL A 24 12.72 1.95 9.61
N GLY A 25 13.41 1.39 10.60
CA GLY A 25 12.81 1.03 11.89
C GLY A 25 12.30 2.24 12.68
N ILE A 26 13.04 3.35 12.70
CA ILE A 26 12.63 4.60 13.36
C ILE A 26 11.41 5.19 12.67
N ALA A 27 11.40 5.26 11.34
CA ALA A 27 10.27 5.77 10.57
C ALA A 27 9.01 4.90 10.76
N ALA A 28 9.17 3.57 10.74
CA ALA A 28 8.08 2.64 10.98
C ALA A 28 7.53 2.75 12.41
N GLY A 29 8.40 2.86 13.42
CA GLY A 29 8.01 3.06 14.82
C GLY A 29 7.28 4.38 15.04
N ALA A 30 7.77 5.48 14.46
CA ALA A 30 7.14 6.79 14.52
C ALA A 30 5.75 6.79 13.84
N ALA A 31 5.66 6.21 12.63
CA ALA A 31 4.38 6.06 11.94
C ALA A 31 3.41 5.19 12.75
N SER A 32 3.87 4.08 13.31
CA SER A 32 3.05 3.18 14.17
C SER A 32 2.54 3.89 15.43
N MET A 33 3.35 4.76 16.05
CA MET A 33 2.89 5.59 17.17
C MET A 33 1.81 6.59 16.75
N LEU A 34 1.99 7.24 15.60
CA LEU A 34 1.04 8.22 15.05
C LEU A 34 -0.30 7.57 14.68
N PHE A 35 -0.28 6.42 13.99
CA PHE A 35 -1.49 5.63 13.74
C PHE A 35 -2.08 5.07 15.04
N GLY A 36 -1.24 4.66 15.99
CA GLY A 36 -1.68 4.26 17.32
C GLY A 36 -2.41 5.37 18.09
N LEU A 37 -2.04 6.63 17.89
CA LEU A 37 -2.74 7.79 18.45
C LEU A 37 -4.11 7.97 17.79
N PHE A 38 -4.21 7.79 16.47
CA PHE A 38 -5.51 7.83 15.78
C PHE A 38 -6.46 6.73 16.28
N TYR A 39 -5.96 5.51 16.53
CA TYR A 39 -6.75 4.42 17.09
C TYR A 39 -7.00 4.54 18.60
N GLY A 40 -6.37 5.48 19.31
CA GLY A 40 -6.55 5.65 20.76
C GLY A 40 -5.96 4.52 21.63
N SER A 41 -5.13 3.62 21.08
CA SER A 41 -4.67 2.42 21.78
C SER A 41 -3.22 2.50 22.28
N ILE A 42 -3.02 2.28 23.59
CA ILE A 42 -1.70 2.12 24.21
C ILE A 42 -1.58 0.68 24.71
N PHE A 43 -0.73 -0.14 24.08
CA PHE A 43 -0.51 -1.54 24.47
C PHE A 43 -1.81 -2.35 24.62
N GLY A 44 -2.81 -2.10 23.76
CA GLY A 44 -4.11 -2.78 23.79
C GLY A 44 -5.06 -2.36 24.91
N TYR A 45 -4.71 -1.38 25.74
CA TYR A 45 -5.67 -0.64 26.54
C TYR A 45 -6.33 0.45 25.67
N GLU A 46 -7.65 0.32 25.46
CA GLU A 46 -8.48 1.27 24.69
C GLU A 46 -9.13 2.35 25.58
N ASP A 47 -9.04 2.25 26.92
CA ASP A 47 -9.79 3.10 27.87
C ASP A 47 -9.08 4.39 28.32
N ILE A 48 -7.83 4.62 27.91
CA ILE A 48 -7.00 5.74 28.45
C ILE A 48 -7.10 7.01 27.59
N LEU A 49 -7.50 6.91 26.32
CA LEU A 49 -7.58 8.03 25.37
C LEU A 49 -8.88 7.97 24.59
N SER A 50 -9.62 9.08 24.54
CA SER A 50 -10.83 9.19 23.72
C SER A 50 -10.48 8.98 22.23
N PRO A 51 -11.00 7.92 21.57
CA PRO A 51 -10.65 7.61 20.19
C PRO A 51 -11.12 8.73 19.24
N LEU A 52 -10.21 9.32 18.47
CA LEU A 52 -10.55 10.22 17.36
C LEU A 52 -11.00 9.43 16.12
N TRP A 53 -10.68 8.13 16.05
CA TRP A 53 -11.09 7.17 15.03
C TRP A 53 -11.90 6.03 15.68
N PRO A 54 -13.00 5.53 15.09
CA PRO A 54 -13.71 4.36 15.63
C PRO A 54 -12.76 3.16 15.74
N SER A 55 -12.74 2.47 16.90
CA SER A 55 -11.90 1.30 17.12
C SER A 55 -12.08 0.29 15.98
N PRO A 56 -11.00 -0.27 15.41
CA PRO A 56 -11.07 -1.16 14.24
C PRO A 56 -12.01 -2.36 14.36
N LEU A 57 -12.34 -2.79 15.58
CA LEU A 57 -13.27 -3.90 15.85
C LEU A 57 -14.75 -3.54 15.82
N HIS A 58 -15.12 -2.28 16.06
CA HIS A 58 -16.54 -1.89 16.11
C HIS A 58 -17.16 -1.77 14.72
N ASP A 59 -16.36 -1.49 13.69
CA ASP A 59 -16.81 -1.48 12.30
C ASP A 59 -15.70 -1.97 11.33
N PRO A 60 -15.52 -3.30 11.20
CA PRO A 60 -14.51 -3.88 10.29
C PRO A 60 -14.69 -3.43 8.83
N ILE A 61 -15.94 -3.15 8.42
CA ILE A 61 -16.25 -2.69 7.07
C ILE A 61 -15.72 -1.27 6.84
N ARG A 62 -15.78 -0.38 7.83
CA ARG A 62 -15.13 0.95 7.73
C ARG A 62 -13.63 0.87 7.62
N VAL A 63 -12.96 -0.01 8.38
CA VAL A 63 -11.49 -0.20 8.28
C VAL A 63 -11.11 -0.73 6.90
N LEU A 64 -11.87 -1.69 6.38
CA LEU A 64 -11.69 -2.22 5.04
C LEU A 64 -11.90 -1.14 3.97
N THR A 65 -12.97 -0.35 4.08
CA THR A 65 -13.31 0.75 3.17
C THR A 65 -12.21 1.81 3.17
N LEU A 66 -11.69 2.16 4.35
CA LEU A 66 -10.57 3.09 4.48
C LEU A 66 -9.30 2.56 3.82
N ALA A 67 -8.95 1.29 4.03
CA ALA A 67 -7.77 0.69 3.42
C ALA A 67 -7.88 0.63 1.89
N VAL A 68 -9.08 0.30 1.37
CA VAL A 68 -9.37 0.38 -0.07
C VAL A 68 -9.24 1.81 -0.56
N GLY A 69 -9.79 2.80 0.15
CA GLY A 69 -9.67 4.22 -0.19
C GLY A 69 -8.23 4.71 -0.22
N PHE A 70 -7.40 4.29 0.75
CA PHE A 70 -5.97 4.55 0.75
C PHE A 70 -5.28 3.88 -0.46
N GLY A 71 -5.65 2.64 -0.77
CA GLY A 71 -5.16 1.93 -1.96
C GLY A 71 -5.49 2.64 -3.27
N VAL A 72 -6.72 3.15 -3.40
CA VAL A 72 -7.13 3.99 -4.54
C VAL A 72 -6.26 5.23 -4.63
N GLY A 73 -6.10 5.96 -3.52
CA GLY A 73 -5.24 7.15 -3.48
C GLY A 73 -3.78 6.85 -3.85
N PHE A 74 -3.24 5.74 -3.36
CA PHE A 74 -1.88 5.29 -3.67
C PHE A 74 -1.73 4.93 -5.16
N ILE A 75 -2.67 4.18 -5.73
CA ILE A 75 -2.65 3.82 -7.15
C ILE A 75 -2.75 5.09 -8.02
N VAL A 76 -3.64 6.02 -7.69
CA VAL A 76 -3.73 7.32 -8.37
C VAL A 76 -2.40 8.08 -8.28
N PHE A 77 -1.79 8.13 -7.10
CA PHE A 77 -0.48 8.77 -6.91
C PHE A 77 0.60 8.15 -7.80
N THR A 78 0.70 6.81 -7.84
CA THR A 78 1.70 6.13 -8.68
C THR A 78 1.46 6.36 -10.18
N LEU A 79 0.21 6.36 -10.64
CA LEU A 79 -0.16 6.69 -12.02
C LEU A 79 0.19 8.14 -12.38
N LEU A 80 -0.02 9.09 -11.46
CA LEU A 80 0.38 10.49 -11.66
C LEU A 80 1.89 10.65 -11.79
N VAL A 81 2.66 9.94 -10.95
CA VAL A 81 4.13 9.93 -11.03
C VAL A 81 4.60 9.31 -12.36
N ASN A 82 4.02 8.19 -12.77
CA ASN A 82 4.34 7.57 -14.07
C ASN A 82 4.01 8.52 -15.23
N ALA A 83 2.79 9.09 -15.26
CA ALA A 83 2.39 10.04 -16.28
C ALA A 83 3.38 11.21 -16.37
N ARG A 84 3.79 11.78 -15.23
CA ARG A 84 4.80 12.84 -15.17
C ARG A 84 6.15 12.39 -15.73
N ASN A 85 6.61 11.19 -15.40
CA ASN A 85 7.86 10.64 -15.93
C ASN A 85 7.80 10.50 -17.46
N LYS A 86 6.69 10.00 -18.01
CA LYS A 86 6.49 9.87 -19.47
C LYS A 86 6.43 11.22 -20.18
N PHE A 87 5.81 12.23 -19.56
CA PHE A 87 5.82 13.60 -20.09
C PHE A 87 7.24 14.17 -20.19
N ILE A 88 8.07 13.95 -19.15
CA ILE A 88 9.46 14.41 -19.14
C ILE A 88 10.31 13.65 -20.16
N ALA A 89 10.02 12.36 -20.37
CA ALA A 89 10.71 11.53 -21.37
C ALA A 89 10.34 11.87 -22.83
N GLY A 90 9.45 12.84 -23.08
CA GLY A 90 9.09 13.30 -24.43
C GLY A 90 8.14 12.40 -25.22
N HIS A 91 7.65 11.30 -24.62
CA HIS A 91 6.73 10.35 -25.27
C HIS A 91 5.27 10.75 -25.02
N VAL A 92 4.85 11.88 -25.59
CA VAL A 92 3.56 12.52 -25.30
C VAL A 92 2.36 11.65 -25.71
N GLY A 93 2.49 10.85 -26.78
CA GLY A 93 1.45 9.92 -27.23
C GLY A 93 1.18 8.80 -26.23
N GLU A 94 2.24 8.16 -25.73
CA GLU A 94 2.13 7.14 -24.68
C GLU A 94 1.73 7.74 -23.32
N ALA A 95 2.16 8.96 -22.99
CA ALA A 95 1.78 9.61 -21.74
C ALA A 95 0.27 9.91 -21.66
N LEU A 96 -0.36 10.22 -22.80
CA LEU A 96 -1.76 10.61 -22.84
C LEU A 96 -2.69 9.41 -23.02
N PHE A 97 -2.31 8.44 -23.86
CA PHE A 97 -3.21 7.38 -24.32
C PHE A 97 -2.87 5.96 -23.83
N ASP A 98 -1.70 5.74 -23.22
CA ASP A 98 -1.37 4.42 -22.68
C ASP A 98 -2.18 4.10 -21.41
N SER A 99 -2.38 2.80 -21.20
CA SER A 99 -2.91 2.14 -20.01
C SER A 99 -2.24 2.57 -18.69
N THR A 100 -0.99 3.03 -18.74
CA THR A 100 -0.25 3.54 -17.57
C THR A 100 -0.20 5.08 -17.48
N GLY A 101 -0.81 5.78 -18.43
CA GLY A 101 -0.88 7.25 -18.52
C GLY A 101 -2.21 7.84 -18.07
N ILE A 102 -2.59 8.99 -18.66
CA ILE A 102 -3.83 9.72 -18.29
C ILE A 102 -5.08 8.90 -18.62
N ALA A 103 -5.11 8.18 -19.75
CA ALA A 103 -6.23 7.32 -20.11
C ALA A 103 -6.50 6.22 -19.06
N GLY A 104 -5.43 5.58 -18.55
CA GLY A 104 -5.51 4.64 -17.43
C GLY A 104 -6.05 5.26 -16.15
N LEU A 105 -5.65 6.50 -15.85
CA LEU A 105 -6.13 7.23 -14.67
C LEU A 105 -7.62 7.60 -14.79
N VAL A 106 -8.06 8.06 -15.96
CA VAL A 106 -9.49 8.37 -16.23
C VAL A 106 -10.33 7.11 -16.13
N PHE A 107 -9.87 6.00 -16.72
CA PHE A 107 -10.53 4.71 -16.59
C PHE A 107 -10.62 4.26 -15.13
N TYR A 108 -9.51 4.31 -14.40
CA TYR A 108 -9.46 3.88 -13.00
C TYR A 108 -10.39 4.71 -12.10
N LEU A 109 -10.37 6.04 -12.21
CA LEU A 109 -11.24 6.92 -11.44
C LEU A 109 -12.72 6.69 -11.79
N GLY A 110 -13.05 6.50 -13.07
CA GLY A 110 -14.41 6.16 -13.48
C GLY A 110 -14.88 4.81 -12.94
N ALA A 111 -14.00 3.80 -12.98
CA ALA A 111 -14.29 2.45 -12.49
C ALA A 111 -14.51 2.45 -10.97
N VAL A 112 -13.61 3.08 -10.21
CA VAL A 112 -13.75 3.23 -8.75
C VAL A 112 -14.99 4.05 -8.41
N GLY A 113 -15.23 5.17 -9.08
CA GLY A 113 -16.42 6.00 -8.85
C GLY A 113 -17.73 5.25 -9.11
N SER A 114 -17.75 4.36 -10.10
CA SER A 114 -18.90 3.50 -10.39
C SER A 114 -19.15 2.50 -9.26
N VAL A 115 -18.09 1.86 -8.74
CA VAL A 115 -18.20 0.94 -7.60
C VAL A 115 -18.67 1.65 -6.33
N VAL A 116 -18.13 2.85 -6.04
CA VAL A 116 -18.53 3.67 -4.89
C VAL A 116 -20.00 4.09 -5.00
N SER A 117 -20.48 4.38 -6.20
CA SER A 117 -21.87 4.74 -6.42
C SER A 117 -22.81 3.54 -6.26
N LEU A 118 -22.43 2.37 -6.75
CA LEU A 118 -23.17 1.12 -6.53
C LEU A 118 -23.24 0.72 -5.05
N ALA A 119 -22.21 1.07 -4.27
CA ALA A 119 -22.18 0.86 -2.82
C ALA A 119 -23.08 1.84 -2.05
N GLY A 120 -23.78 2.75 -2.71
CA GLY A 120 -24.73 3.69 -2.09
C GLY A 120 -24.08 4.86 -1.36
N ALA A 121 -22.77 5.06 -1.50
CA ALA A 121 -22.04 6.11 -0.80
C ALA A 121 -22.16 7.50 -1.47
N ALA A 122 -22.44 7.55 -2.77
CA ALA A 122 -22.66 8.81 -3.51
C ALA A 122 -23.36 8.57 -4.86
N ASP A 123 -24.19 9.53 -5.29
CA ASP A 123 -25.00 9.43 -6.52
C ASP A 123 -24.21 9.86 -7.79
N LEU A 124 -23.05 9.24 -7.99
CA LEU A 124 -22.12 9.51 -9.10
C LEU A 124 -22.21 8.48 -10.25
N ALA A 125 -23.22 7.60 -10.25
CA ALA A 125 -23.32 6.47 -11.18
C ALA A 125 -23.23 6.91 -12.66
N LYS A 126 -23.91 8.00 -13.01
CA LYS A 126 -23.94 8.54 -14.38
C LYS A 126 -22.59 9.16 -14.81
N PRO A 127 -22.02 10.15 -14.09
CA PRO A 127 -20.73 10.73 -14.48
C PRO A 127 -19.57 9.73 -14.37
N ALA A 128 -19.56 8.86 -13.35
CA ALA A 128 -18.50 7.87 -13.17
C ALA A 128 -18.53 6.77 -14.25
N GLY A 129 -19.73 6.30 -14.62
CA GLY A 129 -19.89 5.32 -15.69
C GLY A 129 -19.46 5.88 -17.06
N VAL A 130 -19.75 7.16 -17.34
CA VAL A 130 -19.28 7.82 -18.58
C VAL A 130 -17.77 7.97 -18.59
N LEU A 131 -17.15 8.34 -17.46
CA LEU A 131 -15.68 8.42 -17.34
C LEU A 131 -15.01 7.05 -17.50
N ALA A 132 -15.57 6.00 -16.92
CA ALA A 132 -15.08 4.64 -17.07
C ALA A 132 -15.15 4.19 -18.54
N GLY A 133 -16.29 4.45 -19.20
CA GLY A 133 -16.48 4.15 -20.61
C GLY A 133 -15.50 4.88 -21.52
N LEU A 134 -15.32 6.19 -21.31
CA LEU A 134 -14.34 7.00 -22.05
C LEU A 134 -12.91 6.49 -21.84
N GLY A 135 -12.55 6.10 -20.62
CA GLY A 135 -11.24 5.52 -20.31
C GLY A 135 -11.00 4.19 -21.04
N ILE A 136 -11.96 3.27 -21.03
CA ILE A 136 -11.84 2.00 -21.78
C ILE A 136 -11.73 2.26 -23.29
N VAL A 137 -12.58 3.14 -23.83
CA VAL A 137 -12.63 3.42 -25.27
C VAL A 137 -11.32 4.06 -25.74
N THR A 138 -10.75 4.97 -24.94
CA THR A 138 -9.46 5.61 -25.29
C THR A 138 -8.30 4.63 -25.23
N ILE A 139 -8.24 3.75 -24.22
CA ILE A 139 -7.23 2.67 -24.13
C ILE A 139 -7.38 1.70 -25.31
N ALA A 140 -8.61 1.27 -25.62
CA ALA A 140 -8.89 0.35 -26.71
C ALA A 140 -8.58 0.98 -28.08
N ALA A 141 -8.89 2.25 -28.28
CA ALA A 141 -8.58 2.96 -29.52
C ALA A 141 -7.05 3.12 -29.73
N PHE A 142 -6.30 3.38 -28.66
CA PHE A 142 -4.85 3.50 -28.74
C PHE A 142 -4.17 2.15 -29.04
N LYS A 143 -4.53 1.10 -28.29
CA LYS A 143 -4.05 -0.27 -28.53
C LYS A 143 -4.44 -0.78 -29.90
N TRP A 144 -5.63 -0.42 -30.38
CA TRP A 144 -6.02 -0.66 -31.75
C TRP A 144 -5.05 0.04 -32.70
N ILE A 145 -4.77 1.33 -32.57
CA ILE A 145 -3.87 2.06 -33.48
C ILE A 145 -2.43 1.49 -33.46
N GLU A 146 -1.96 1.02 -32.30
CA GLU A 146 -0.60 0.53 -32.11
C GLU A 146 -0.39 -0.92 -32.60
N ALA A 147 -1.43 -1.75 -32.55
CA ALA A 147 -1.40 -3.12 -33.06
C ALA A 147 -1.28 -3.13 -34.60
N LYS A 148 -0.05 -3.13 -35.11
CA LYS A 148 0.34 -3.30 -36.52
C LYS A 148 0.21 -4.77 -36.97
N ALA A 149 -1.00 -5.31 -36.88
CA ALA A 149 -1.30 -6.71 -37.23
C ALA A 149 -2.59 -6.84 -38.06
N GLY A 150 -2.88 -8.05 -38.55
CA GLY A 150 -4.12 -8.35 -39.26
C GLY A 150 -5.37 -8.10 -38.39
N LEU A 151 -6.53 -7.84 -39.01
CA LEU A 151 -7.76 -7.44 -38.30
C LEU A 151 -8.14 -8.38 -37.14
N GLY A 152 -7.98 -9.70 -37.31
CA GLY A 152 -8.29 -10.68 -36.25
C GLY A 152 -7.33 -10.61 -35.05
N GLU A 153 -6.03 -10.49 -35.30
CA GLU A 153 -5.00 -10.38 -34.27
C GLU A 153 -5.15 -9.05 -33.50
N ARG A 154 -5.43 -7.96 -34.23
CA ARG A 154 -5.66 -6.63 -33.68
C ARG A 154 -6.85 -6.58 -32.71
N ILE A 155 -7.96 -7.24 -33.04
CA ILE A 155 -9.12 -7.37 -32.14
C ILE A 155 -8.74 -8.15 -30.87
N LEU A 156 -8.07 -9.30 -31.04
CA LEU A 156 -7.72 -10.17 -29.93
C LEU A 156 -6.76 -9.49 -28.95
N VAL A 157 -5.68 -8.89 -29.47
CA VAL A 157 -4.68 -8.18 -28.68
C VAL A 157 -5.31 -7.01 -27.92
N THR A 158 -6.06 -6.15 -28.62
CA THR A 158 -6.73 -5.00 -28.00
C THR A 158 -7.67 -5.44 -26.88
N ALA A 159 -8.45 -6.51 -27.09
CA ALA A 159 -9.38 -7.03 -26.09
C ALA A 159 -8.65 -7.61 -24.87
N ILE A 160 -7.67 -8.48 -25.07
CA ILE A 160 -6.91 -9.12 -23.97
C ILE A 160 -6.19 -8.06 -23.14
N GLU A 161 -5.47 -7.15 -23.78
CA GLU A 161 -4.68 -6.16 -23.06
C GLU A 161 -5.54 -5.12 -22.32
N THR A 162 -6.71 -4.77 -22.87
CA THR A 162 -7.66 -3.88 -22.18
C THR A 162 -8.28 -4.57 -20.97
N LEU A 163 -8.64 -5.86 -21.10
CA LEU A 163 -9.13 -6.67 -19.98
C LEU A 163 -8.06 -6.86 -18.91
N GLU A 164 -6.83 -7.16 -19.29
CA GLU A 164 -5.69 -7.29 -18.39
C GLU A 164 -5.45 -5.98 -17.63
N THR A 165 -5.52 -4.83 -18.31
CA THR A 165 -5.41 -3.50 -17.67
C THR A 165 -6.47 -3.33 -16.59
N GLY A 166 -7.72 -3.69 -16.88
CA GLY A 166 -8.82 -3.65 -15.92
C GLY A 166 -8.59 -4.57 -14.72
N ILE A 167 -8.32 -5.85 -14.97
CA ILE A 167 -8.10 -6.86 -13.94
C ILE A 167 -6.92 -6.46 -13.05
N ASN A 168 -5.83 -5.95 -13.63
CA ASN A 168 -4.66 -5.51 -12.88
C ASN A 168 -4.97 -4.31 -11.99
N LEU A 169 -5.71 -3.30 -12.47
CA LEU A 169 -6.10 -2.15 -11.64
C LEU A 169 -6.98 -2.55 -10.45
N PHE A 170 -7.97 -3.42 -10.67
CA PHE A 170 -8.81 -3.94 -9.60
C PHE A 170 -8.03 -4.82 -8.62
N SER A 171 -7.24 -5.78 -9.12
CA SER A 171 -6.43 -6.68 -8.29
C SER A 171 -5.45 -5.92 -7.41
N ASN A 172 -4.81 -4.87 -7.96
CA ASN A 172 -3.92 -4.00 -7.19
C ASN A 172 -4.66 -3.24 -6.09
N THR A 173 -5.88 -2.77 -6.35
CA THR A 173 -6.70 -2.11 -5.34
C THR A 173 -7.08 -3.08 -4.21
N LEU A 174 -7.52 -4.29 -4.58
CA LEU A 174 -7.87 -5.35 -3.63
C LEU A 174 -6.68 -5.80 -2.78
N SER A 175 -5.45 -5.68 -3.28
CA SER A 175 -4.23 -5.99 -2.53
C SER A 175 -4.10 -5.16 -1.24
N PHE A 176 -4.60 -3.92 -1.23
CA PHE A 176 -4.58 -3.05 -0.04
C PHE A 176 -5.51 -3.52 1.07
N MET A 177 -6.51 -4.35 0.78
CA MET A 177 -7.34 -4.98 1.82
C MET A 177 -6.49 -5.78 2.82
N ARG A 178 -5.31 -6.24 2.40
CA ARG A 178 -4.40 -6.96 3.29
C ARG A 178 -3.89 -6.08 4.44
N VAL A 179 -3.71 -4.78 4.22
CA VAL A 179 -3.33 -3.82 5.28
C VAL A 179 -4.43 -3.75 6.34
N ALA A 180 -5.70 -3.68 5.93
CA ALA A 180 -6.83 -3.73 6.87
C ALA A 180 -6.89 -5.08 7.60
N ALA A 181 -6.72 -6.20 6.89
CA ALA A 181 -6.75 -7.52 7.49
C ALA A 181 -5.69 -7.70 8.59
N PHE A 182 -4.47 -7.20 8.37
CA PHE A 182 -3.43 -7.24 9.41
C PHE A 182 -3.74 -6.34 10.60
N SER A 183 -4.31 -5.15 10.37
CA SER A 183 -4.75 -4.29 11.47
C SER A 183 -5.83 -4.97 12.31
N LEU A 184 -6.79 -5.66 11.68
CA LEU A 184 -7.84 -6.40 12.39
C LEU A 184 -7.26 -7.59 13.15
N ASN A 185 -6.35 -8.36 12.54
CA ASN A 185 -5.68 -9.47 13.21
C ASN A 185 -4.88 -9.01 14.43
N HIS A 186 -4.18 -7.88 14.32
CA HIS A 186 -3.42 -7.30 15.43
C HIS A 186 -4.29 -7.00 16.65
N VAL A 187 -5.42 -6.32 16.42
CA VAL A 187 -6.34 -5.98 17.52
C VAL A 187 -7.02 -7.25 18.06
N ALA A 188 -7.42 -8.19 17.20
CA ALA A 188 -8.02 -9.45 17.62
C ALA A 188 -7.07 -10.30 18.47
N LEU A 189 -5.78 -10.40 18.09
CA LEU A 189 -4.77 -11.14 18.83
C LEU A 189 -4.45 -10.45 20.17
N ALA A 190 -4.36 -9.12 20.18
CA ALA A 190 -4.20 -8.36 21.42
C ALA A 190 -5.37 -8.62 22.38
N LEU A 191 -6.61 -8.54 21.89
CA LEU A 191 -7.80 -8.84 22.68
C LEU A 191 -7.77 -10.28 23.22
N ALA A 192 -7.39 -11.26 22.40
CA ALA A 192 -7.27 -12.66 22.81
C ALA A 192 -6.24 -12.86 23.93
N ILE A 193 -5.12 -12.13 23.89
CA ILE A 193 -4.10 -12.18 24.95
C ILE A 193 -4.65 -11.58 26.24
N PHE A 194 -5.37 -10.45 26.17
CA PHE A 194 -5.98 -9.83 27.35
C PHE A 194 -7.09 -10.70 27.96
N THR A 195 -7.92 -11.35 27.14
CA THR A 195 -8.97 -12.25 27.66
C THR A 195 -8.37 -13.47 28.35
N LEU A 196 -7.30 -14.05 27.81
CA LEU A 196 -6.56 -15.14 28.47
C LEU A 196 -5.90 -14.68 29.77
N ALA A 197 -5.25 -13.51 29.76
CA ALA A 197 -4.58 -12.96 30.94
C ALA A 197 -5.57 -12.67 32.08
N ASN A 198 -6.78 -12.20 31.77
CA ASN A 198 -7.82 -11.92 32.75
C ASN A 198 -8.41 -13.18 33.41
N GLY A 199 -8.26 -14.35 32.78
CA GLY A 199 -8.69 -15.63 33.33
C GLY A 199 -7.69 -16.28 34.29
N LEU A 200 -6.53 -15.66 34.52
CA LEU A 200 -5.42 -16.20 35.32
C LEU A 200 -5.21 -15.39 36.61
N GLU A 201 -4.57 -16.02 37.60
CA GLU A 201 -4.11 -15.32 38.82
C GLU A 201 -3.04 -14.27 38.51
N ALA A 202 -2.74 -13.38 39.46
CA ALA A 202 -1.89 -12.20 39.25
C ALA A 202 -0.52 -12.51 38.60
N ALA A 203 0.15 -13.59 38.98
CA ALA A 203 1.42 -13.99 38.38
C ALA A 203 1.27 -14.46 36.92
N GLY A 204 0.21 -15.23 36.63
CA GLY A 204 -0.11 -15.71 35.29
C GLY A 204 -0.57 -14.59 34.37
N HIS A 205 -1.31 -13.62 34.90
CA HIS A 205 -1.78 -12.43 34.18
C HIS A 205 -0.61 -11.62 33.60
N TRP A 206 0.32 -11.20 34.46
CA TRP A 206 1.49 -10.41 34.03
C TRP A 206 2.39 -11.19 33.07
N PHE A 207 2.61 -12.48 33.34
CA PHE A 207 3.39 -13.34 32.45
C PHE A 207 2.77 -13.41 31.04
N THR A 208 1.46 -13.61 30.96
CA THR A 208 0.72 -13.75 29.70
C THR A 208 0.72 -12.45 28.90
N ILE A 209 0.56 -11.30 29.57
CA ILE A 209 0.62 -9.98 28.92
C ILE A 209 2.02 -9.74 28.34
N VAL A 210 3.08 -9.93 29.12
CA VAL A 210 4.45 -9.66 28.65
C VAL A 210 4.81 -10.58 27.49
N LEU A 211 4.54 -11.88 27.62
CA LEU A 211 4.82 -12.86 26.57
C LEU A 211 4.00 -12.58 25.31
N GLY A 212 2.71 -12.30 25.47
CA GLY A 212 1.80 -12.01 24.36
C GLY A 212 2.20 -10.76 23.58
N ASN A 213 2.59 -9.68 24.26
CA ASN A 213 3.09 -8.48 23.59
C ASN A 213 4.40 -8.74 22.83
N ILE A 214 5.33 -9.55 23.38
CA ILE A 214 6.55 -9.94 22.66
C ILE A 214 6.20 -10.72 21.39
N VAL A 215 5.27 -11.68 21.49
CA VAL A 215 4.81 -12.47 20.34
C VAL A 215 4.19 -11.57 19.27
N ILE A 216 3.31 -10.65 19.65
CA ILE A 216 2.70 -9.67 18.75
C ILE A 216 3.77 -8.84 18.03
N ILE A 217 4.72 -8.26 18.77
CA ILE A 217 5.77 -7.39 18.19
C ILE A 217 6.60 -8.16 17.16
N VAL A 218 7.05 -9.36 17.51
CA VAL A 218 7.98 -10.12 16.66
C VAL A 218 7.25 -10.72 15.45
N LEU A 219 6.13 -11.41 15.70
CA LEU A 219 5.43 -12.17 14.67
C LEU A 219 4.66 -11.23 13.73
N GLU A 220 3.79 -10.38 14.27
CA GLU A 220 2.98 -9.50 13.42
C GLU A 220 3.81 -8.35 12.86
N GLY A 221 4.75 -7.81 13.63
CA GLY A 221 5.69 -6.81 13.11
C GLY A 221 6.48 -7.33 11.91
N GLY A 222 6.97 -8.57 11.97
CA GLY A 222 7.66 -9.22 10.86
C GLY A 222 6.74 -9.47 9.65
N ILE A 223 5.54 -10.03 9.87
CA ILE A 223 4.58 -10.31 8.78
C ILE A 223 4.16 -9.01 8.08
N VAL A 224 3.82 -7.96 8.84
CA VAL A 224 3.40 -6.67 8.29
C VAL A 224 4.54 -6.00 7.54
N ALA A 225 5.79 -6.09 8.02
CA ALA A 225 6.94 -5.54 7.32
C ALA A 225 7.15 -6.20 5.95
N ILE A 226 7.10 -7.55 5.88
CA ILE A 226 7.22 -8.29 4.61
C ILE A 226 6.12 -7.87 3.64
N GLN A 227 4.90 -7.71 4.13
CA GLN A 227 3.74 -7.37 3.31
C GLN A 227 3.76 -5.91 2.84
N ALA A 228 4.22 -4.99 3.68
CA ALA A 228 4.43 -3.61 3.29
C ALA A 228 5.50 -3.48 2.20
N LEU A 229 6.61 -4.23 2.33
CA LEU A 229 7.65 -4.28 1.30
C LEU A 229 7.09 -4.83 -0.01
N ARG A 230 6.26 -5.89 0.06
CA ARG A 230 5.56 -6.45 -1.10
C ARG A 230 4.72 -5.39 -1.81
N LEU A 231 3.87 -4.67 -1.06
CA LEU A 231 3.03 -3.61 -1.60
C LEU A 231 3.85 -2.52 -2.28
N MET A 232 4.96 -2.13 -1.67
CA MET A 232 5.84 -1.11 -2.23
C MET A 232 6.55 -1.58 -3.50
N TYR A 233 6.98 -2.85 -3.56
CA TYR A 233 7.70 -3.40 -4.70
C TYR A 233 6.78 -3.67 -5.90
N TYR A 234 5.68 -4.38 -5.70
CA TYR A 234 4.82 -4.85 -6.79
C TYR A 234 3.77 -3.83 -7.21
N GLU A 235 3.19 -3.08 -6.27
CA GLU A 235 2.13 -2.12 -6.58
C GLU A 235 2.68 -0.69 -6.71
N GLY A 236 3.79 -0.37 -6.02
CA GLY A 236 4.47 0.93 -6.08
C GLY A 236 5.54 1.03 -7.17
N PHE A 237 6.74 0.50 -6.89
CA PHE A 237 7.95 0.70 -7.70
C PHE A 237 7.81 0.19 -9.13
N SER A 238 7.16 -0.95 -9.33
CA SER A 238 6.93 -1.54 -10.67
C SER A 238 6.29 -0.59 -11.68
N ARG A 239 5.54 0.42 -11.21
CA ARG A 239 4.81 1.34 -12.07
C ARG A 239 5.65 2.49 -12.59
N PHE A 240 6.70 2.91 -11.90
CA PHE A 240 7.45 4.12 -12.27
C PHE A 240 8.96 3.92 -12.35
N PHE A 241 9.45 2.79 -11.85
CA PHE A 241 10.87 2.47 -11.84
C PHE A 241 11.19 1.44 -12.93
N SER A 242 11.99 1.86 -13.91
CA SER A 242 12.58 0.99 -14.93
C SER A 242 13.96 0.55 -14.45
N GLY A 243 14.21 -0.77 -14.44
CA GLY A 243 15.45 -1.36 -13.90
C GLY A 243 16.70 -1.18 -14.78
N ASP A 244 16.59 -0.46 -15.90
CA ASP A 244 17.62 -0.38 -16.94
C ASP A 244 18.70 0.69 -16.69
N GLY A 245 18.75 1.24 -15.48
CA GLY A 245 19.71 2.28 -15.10
C GLY A 245 21.13 1.74 -14.87
N THR A 246 22.14 2.49 -15.30
CA THR A 246 23.54 2.20 -14.97
C THR A 246 23.91 2.82 -13.62
N GLU A 247 24.51 2.03 -12.72
CA GLU A 247 25.02 2.55 -11.45
C GLU A 247 26.03 3.68 -11.68
N PHE A 248 25.84 4.81 -11.01
CA PHE A 248 26.81 5.88 -11.03
C PHE A 248 28.03 5.49 -10.20
N VAL A 249 29.10 5.08 -10.89
CA VAL A 249 30.40 4.85 -10.28
C VAL A 249 31.23 6.12 -10.45
N PRO A 250 31.34 7.00 -9.43
CA PRO A 250 32.16 8.19 -9.54
C PRO A 250 33.63 7.79 -9.72
N LEU A 251 34.37 8.58 -10.51
CA LEU A 251 35.81 8.43 -10.63
C LEU A 251 36.45 8.67 -9.25
N ARG A 252 36.79 7.60 -8.54
CA ARG A 252 37.56 7.68 -7.30
C ARG A 252 39.02 7.82 -7.67
N LEU A 253 39.59 9.00 -7.46
CA LEU A 253 41.04 9.16 -7.47
C LEU A 253 41.60 8.32 -6.31
N SER A 254 42.17 7.16 -6.62
CA SER A 254 42.88 6.34 -5.65
C SER A 254 44.08 7.12 -5.12
N SER A 255 43.90 7.72 -3.96
CA SER A 255 44.99 8.21 -3.10
C SER A 255 45.16 7.24 -1.93
N GLN A 256 45.43 5.96 -2.22
CA GLN A 256 46.25 5.13 -1.34
C GLN A 256 46.61 3.79 -1.98
N ALA A 257 47.90 3.49 -1.85
CA ALA A 257 48.60 2.36 -2.39
C ALA A 257 47.98 0.99 -2.04
N ALA A 258 48.23 0.06 -2.95
CA ALA A 258 48.02 -1.38 -2.83
C ALA A 258 48.17 -1.92 -1.40
N LYS A 259 47.12 -2.63 -0.97
CA LYS A 259 47.26 -3.95 -0.35
C LYS A 259 46.17 -4.83 -0.93
N VAL A 260 46.59 -5.63 -1.91
CA VAL A 260 45.90 -6.82 -2.41
C VAL A 260 45.69 -7.80 -1.27
#